data_AF-A0A9E0V8I8-F1
#
_entry.id   AF-A0A9E0V8I8-F1
#
_cell.length_a   1.000
_cell.length_b   1.000
_cell.length_c   1.000
_cell.angle_alpha   90.00
_cell.angle_beta   90.00
_cell.angle_gamma   90.00
#
_symmetry.space_group_name_H-M   'P 1'
#
loop_
_entity.id
_entity.type
_entity.pdbx_description
1 polymer ?
#
loop_
_entity_poly.entity_id
_entity_poly.type
_entity_poly.pdbx_seq_one_letter_code
_entity_poly.pdbx_strand_id
1 'polypeptide(L)'
;MNQFTESKHSRLGLFSCFVAIGIWVYLAVLTGLFFFTDWFPKFFGDQMLPASRGISDLRGLGMAIVWLAALFLFVPVIGHIAGFVCGAAGALSRRRNRLFAFTGLFLNLLPFIVGLFFYLVGYFAA
;
A
#
# COMPACT_ATOMS: atom_id res chain seq x y z
N MET A 1 -22.25 -14.96 -34.89
CA MET A 1 -20.80 -15.07 -34.66
C MET A 1 -20.41 -14.09 -33.56
N ASN A 2 -20.39 -14.54 -32.30
CA ASN A 2 -19.91 -13.71 -31.19
C ASN A 2 -18.38 -13.78 -31.18
N GLN A 3 -17.74 -12.81 -31.82
CA GLN A 3 -16.33 -12.52 -31.57
C GLN A 3 -16.22 -11.99 -30.14
N PHE A 4 -16.13 -12.91 -29.17
CA PHE A 4 -15.49 -12.58 -27.90
C PHE A 4 -14.06 -12.21 -28.26
N THR A 5 -13.79 -10.91 -28.33
CA THR A 5 -12.44 -10.35 -28.35
C THR A 5 -11.69 -10.95 -27.18
N GLU A 6 -10.91 -12.00 -27.42
CA GLU A 6 -10.01 -12.55 -26.41
C GLU A 6 -9.06 -11.42 -26.02
N SER A 7 -9.18 -10.95 -24.78
CA SER A 7 -8.33 -9.88 -24.29
C SER A 7 -6.88 -10.36 -24.40
N LYS A 8 -6.08 -9.68 -25.23
CA LYS A 8 -4.66 -9.99 -25.45
C LYS A 8 -3.84 -9.97 -24.16
N HIS A 9 -4.37 -9.42 -23.06
CA HIS A 9 -3.70 -9.25 -21.78
C HIS A 9 -4.35 -10.08 -20.66
N SER A 10 -3.54 -10.44 -19.67
CA SER A 10 -4.02 -11.06 -18.42
C SER A 10 -4.79 -10.04 -17.60
N ARG A 11 -6.08 -10.29 -17.35
CA ARG A 11 -6.95 -9.43 -16.51
C ARG A 11 -6.39 -9.32 -15.09
N LEU A 12 -5.87 -10.42 -14.54
CA LEU A 12 -5.21 -10.45 -13.23
C LEU A 12 -3.92 -9.63 -13.22
N GLY A 13 -3.16 -9.65 -14.32
CA GLY A 13 -1.96 -8.82 -14.46
C GLY A 13 -2.28 -7.32 -14.51
N LEU A 14 -3.32 -6.94 -15.26
CA LEU A 14 -3.79 -5.55 -15.28
C LEU A 14 -4.27 -5.10 -13.89
N PHE A 15 -5.06 -5.93 -13.21
CA PHE A 15 -5.50 -5.65 -11.84
C PHE A 15 -4.31 -5.47 -10.89
N SER A 16 -3.31 -6.36 -10.96
CA SER A 16 -2.07 -6.27 -10.17
C SER A 16 -1.35 -4.93 -10.38
N CYS A 17 -1.23 -4.46 -11.63
CA CYS A 17 -0.67 -3.14 -11.94
C CYS A 17 -1.50 -1.99 -11.36
N PHE A 18 -2.83 -2.02 -11.52
CA PHE A 18 -3.70 -0.96 -11.00
C PHE A 18 -3.64 -0.87 -9.48
N VAL A 19 -3.63 -2.01 -8.79
CA VAL A 19 -3.47 -2.07 -7.34
C VAL A 19 -2.12 -1.45 -6.94
N ALA A 20 -1.02 -1.84 -7.59
CA ALA A 20 0.30 -1.29 -7.28
C ALA A 20 0.32 0.24 -7.44
N ILE A 21 -0.12 0.75 -8.59
CA ILE A 21 -0.15 2.20 -8.88
C ILE A 21 -1.05 2.91 -7.88
N GLY A 22 -2.24 2.37 -7.60
CA GLY A 22 -3.17 2.94 -6.64
C GLY A 22 -2.58 3.09 -5.25
N ILE A 23 -1.82 2.09 -4.78
CA ILE A 23 -1.17 2.15 -3.45
C ILE A 23 -0.02 3.14 -3.45
N TRP A 24 0.80 3.21 -4.50
CA TRP A 24 1.87 4.19 -4.61
C TRP A 24 1.33 5.63 -4.62
N VAL A 25 0.24 5.87 -5.36
CA VAL A 25 -0.45 7.17 -5.35
C VAL A 25 -1.05 7.47 -3.98
N TYR A 26 -1.70 6.49 -3.34
CA TYR A 26 -2.24 6.62 -2.00
C TYR A 26 -1.15 7.00 -0.98
N LEU A 27 -0.01 6.31 -0.99
CA LEU A 27 1.13 6.63 -0.15
C LEU A 27 1.67 8.04 -0.43
N ALA A 28 1.86 8.41 -1.70
CA ALA A 28 2.36 9.73 -2.06
C ALA A 28 1.42 10.86 -1.58
N VAL A 29 0.11 10.69 -1.73
CA VAL A 29 -0.89 11.65 -1.25
C VAL A 29 -0.88 11.72 0.28
N LEU A 30 -0.85 10.57 0.98
CA LEU A 30 -0.79 10.56 2.44
C LEU A 30 0.49 11.21 2.99
N THR A 31 1.65 10.92 2.39
CA THR A 31 2.91 11.58 2.73
C THR A 31 2.80 13.08 2.49
N GLY A 32 2.23 13.50 1.36
CA GLY A 32 1.93 14.90 1.07
C GLY A 32 1.09 15.56 2.16
N LEU A 33 -0.03 14.94 2.53
CA LEU A 33 -0.92 15.47 3.56
C LEU A 33 -0.26 15.50 4.93
N PHE A 34 0.50 14.47 5.30
CA PHE A 34 1.14 14.36 6.61
C PHE A 34 2.25 15.39 6.82
N PHE A 35 3.11 15.59 5.81
CA PHE A 35 4.30 16.44 5.94
C PHE A 35 4.11 17.87 5.45
N PHE A 36 3.16 18.14 4.54
CA PHE A 36 3.01 19.46 3.92
C PHE A 36 1.73 20.20 4.29
N THR A 37 0.79 19.55 4.99
CA THR A 37 -0.41 20.24 5.46
C THR A 37 -0.44 20.24 6.98
N ASP A 38 -0.46 21.42 7.59
CA ASP A 38 -0.76 21.58 9.03
C ASP A 38 -2.10 20.92 9.40
N TRP A 39 -2.94 20.67 8.39
CA TRP A 39 -4.26 20.10 8.50
C TRP A 39 -4.27 18.66 9.00
N PHE A 40 -3.37 17.79 8.55
CA PHE A 40 -3.40 16.38 8.95
C PHE A 40 -2.96 16.17 10.42
N PRO A 41 -1.83 16.73 10.89
CA PRO A 41 -1.47 16.69 12.31
C PRO A 41 -2.51 17.36 13.20
N LYS A 42 -3.12 18.47 12.73
CA LYS A 42 -4.14 19.22 13.48
C LYS A 42 -5.49 18.49 13.53
N PHE A 43 -5.95 17.89 12.43
CA PHE A 43 -7.15 17.05 12.41
C PHE A 43 -7.00 15.85 13.35
N PHE A 44 -5.86 15.17 13.34
CA PHE A 44 -5.60 14.07 14.27
C PHE A 44 -5.48 14.55 15.71
N GLY A 45 -4.79 15.68 15.95
CA GLY A 45 -4.70 16.28 17.29
C GLY A 45 -6.08 16.65 17.84
N ASP A 46 -6.90 17.35 17.05
CA ASP A 46 -8.20 17.87 17.47
C ASP A 46 -9.26 16.77 17.62
N GLN A 47 -9.22 15.71 16.81
CA GLN A 47 -10.19 14.60 16.88
C GLN A 47 -9.78 13.48 17.85
N MET A 48 -8.48 13.31 18.13
CA MET A 48 -7.99 12.15 18.91
C MET A 48 -7.43 12.51 20.28
N LEU A 49 -7.07 13.77 20.53
CA LEU A 49 -6.59 14.26 21.82
C LEU A 49 -7.48 15.41 22.30
N PRO A 50 -8.63 15.14 22.95
CA PRO A 50 -9.33 16.20 23.67
C PRO A 50 -8.40 16.77 24.75
N ALA A 51 -8.54 18.07 25.06
CA ALA A 51 -7.74 18.76 26.08
C ALA A 51 -7.97 18.15 27.48
N SER A 52 -7.13 17.15 27.81
CA SER A 52 -6.84 16.52 29.10
C SER A 52 -7.96 16.41 30.14
N ARG A 53 -8.48 15.19 30.39
CA ARG A 53 -9.00 14.75 31.71
C ARG A 53 -8.95 13.21 31.88
N GLY A 54 -7.76 12.62 32.09
CA GLY A 54 -7.59 11.30 32.75
C GLY A 54 -7.50 10.06 31.82
N ILE A 55 -7.58 8.85 32.39
CA ILE A 55 -7.30 7.52 31.76
C ILE A 55 -7.96 7.30 30.37
N SER A 56 -9.04 8.02 30.04
CA SER A 56 -9.62 8.09 28.69
C SER A 56 -8.65 8.58 27.61
N ASP A 57 -7.67 9.43 27.96
CA ASP A 57 -6.66 9.97 27.05
C ASP A 57 -5.66 8.90 26.59
N LEU A 58 -5.36 7.90 27.42
CA LEU A 58 -4.51 6.76 27.01
C LEU A 58 -5.23 5.86 25.99
N ARG A 59 -6.56 5.73 26.09
CA ARG A 59 -7.37 5.03 25.08
C ARG A 59 -7.45 5.82 23.78
N GLY A 60 -7.63 7.14 23.84
CA GLY A 60 -7.61 8.02 22.67
C GLY A 60 -6.27 7.98 21.94
N LEU A 61 -5.16 8.05 22.69
CA LEU A 61 -3.80 7.90 22.16
C LEU A 61 -3.59 6.52 21.51
N GLY A 62 -4.03 5.45 22.16
CA GLY A 62 -3.95 4.09 21.60
C GLY A 62 -4.71 3.96 20.27
N MET A 63 -5.92 4.50 20.19
CA MET A 63 -6.70 4.52 18.94
C MET A 63 -6.04 5.37 17.85
N ALA A 64 -5.44 6.51 18.19
CA ALA A 64 -4.70 7.34 17.24
C ALA A 64 -3.52 6.59 16.61
N ILE A 65 -2.75 5.88 17.44
CA ILE A 65 -1.63 5.04 16.98
C ILE A 65 -2.14 3.92 16.06
N VAL A 66 -3.25 3.25 16.42
CA VAL A 66 -3.85 2.19 15.59
C VAL A 66 -4.31 2.74 14.24
N TRP A 67 -4.98 3.89 14.21
CA TRP A 67 -5.42 4.52 12.96
C TRP A 67 -4.25 4.96 12.08
N LEU A 68 -3.22 5.55 12.69
CA LEU A 68 -2.02 5.95 11.98
C LEU A 68 -1.30 4.72 11.39
N ALA A 69 -1.18 3.65 12.16
CA ALA A 69 -0.64 2.38 11.68
C ALA A 69 -1.51 1.78 10.57
N ALA A 70 -2.84 1.87 10.67
CA ALA A 70 -3.74 1.39 9.64
C ALA A 70 -3.54 2.13 8.30
N LEU A 71 -3.49 3.46 8.35
CA LEU A 71 -3.34 4.32 7.17
C LEU A 71 -1.95 4.21 6.53
N PHE A 72 -0.88 4.26 7.33
CA PHE A 72 0.48 4.30 6.80
C PHE A 72 1.10 2.94 6.54
N LEU A 73 0.69 1.90 7.28
CA LEU A 73 1.33 0.59 7.24
C LEU A 73 0.38 -0.50 6.73
N PHE A 74 -0.76 -0.72 7.39
CA PHE A 74 -1.58 -1.90 7.06
C PHE A 74 -2.25 -1.82 5.69
N VAL A 75 -2.88 -0.70 5.34
CA VAL A 75 -3.57 -0.55 4.04
C VAL A 75 -2.61 -0.75 2.86
N PRO A 76 -1.43 -0.09 2.82
CA PRO A 76 -0.46 -0.32 1.75
C PRO A 76 0.07 -1.75 1.71
N VAL A 77 0.37 -2.34 2.87
CA VAL A 77 0.88 -3.73 2.95
C VAL A 77 -0.14 -4.72 2.41
N ILE A 78 -1.39 -4.66 2.86
CA ILE A 78 -2.46 -5.55 2.39
C ILE A 78 -2.68 -5.36 0.89
N GLY A 79 -2.70 -4.11 0.43
CA GLY A 79 -2.83 -3.80 -0.98
C GLY A 79 -1.72 -4.44 -1.83
N HIS A 80 -0.46 -4.29 -1.41
CA HIS A 80 0.66 -4.84 -2.17
C HIS A 80 0.69 -6.36 -2.14
N ILE A 81 0.28 -7.00 -1.04
CA ILE A 81 0.11 -8.45 -0.97
C ILE A 81 -0.97 -8.91 -1.96
N ALA A 82 -2.14 -8.25 -1.98
CA ALA A 82 -3.22 -8.58 -2.92
C ALA A 82 -2.76 -8.41 -4.38
N GLY A 83 -2.10 -7.29 -4.68
CA GLY A 83 -1.53 -7.02 -6.00
C GLY A 83 -0.48 -8.06 -6.40
N PHE A 84 0.39 -8.48 -5.48
CA PHE A 84 1.38 -9.53 -5.68
C PHE A 84 0.74 -10.87 -6.02
N VAL A 85 -0.24 -11.31 -5.22
CA VAL A 85 -0.96 -12.59 -5.44
C VAL A 85 -1.64 -12.60 -6.81
N CYS A 86 -2.31 -11.51 -7.20
CA CYS A 86 -2.92 -11.40 -8.52
C CYS A 86 -1.87 -11.39 -9.65
N GLY A 87 -0.73 -10.72 -9.45
CA GLY A 87 0.38 -10.72 -10.40
C GLY A 87 0.97 -12.12 -10.60
N ALA A 88 1.21 -12.85 -9.51
CA ALA A 88 1.72 -14.21 -9.52
C ALA A 88 0.76 -15.17 -10.21
N ALA A 89 -0.53 -15.14 -9.84
CA ALA A 89 -1.56 -15.94 -10.49
C ALA A 89 -1.70 -15.61 -12.00
N GLY A 90 -1.58 -14.33 -12.35
CA GLY A 90 -1.57 -13.88 -13.74
C GLY A 90 -0.37 -14.39 -14.53
N ALA A 91 0.81 -14.43 -13.92
CA ALA A 91 2.07 -14.85 -14.54
C ALA A 91 2.12 -16.37 -14.72
N LEU A 92 1.55 -17.13 -13.77
CA LEU A 92 1.43 -18.59 -13.84
C LEU A 92 0.33 -19.06 -14.81
N SER A 93 -0.56 -18.16 -15.26
CA SER A 93 -1.62 -18.53 -16.22
C SER A 93 -1.06 -18.93 -17.59
N ARG A 94 -1.78 -19.80 -18.32
CA ARG A 94 -1.44 -20.26 -19.67
C ARG A 94 -1.61 -19.18 -20.77
N ARG A 95 -1.90 -17.92 -20.42
CA ARG A 95 -2.09 -16.85 -21.41
C ARG A 95 -0.77 -16.47 -22.11
N ARG A 96 -0.88 -16.18 -23.41
CA ARG A 96 0.24 -15.83 -24.31
C ARG A 96 0.96 -14.52 -23.95
N ASN A 97 0.30 -13.59 -23.24
CA ASN A 97 0.90 -12.31 -22.85
C ASN A 97 0.87 -12.11 -21.34
N ARG A 98 2.06 -12.26 -20.73
CA ARG A 98 2.29 -12.18 -19.28
C ARG A 98 2.92 -10.85 -18.83
N LEU A 99 3.18 -9.93 -19.76
CA LEU A 99 3.91 -8.68 -19.48
C LEU A 99 3.33 -7.95 -18.27
N PHE A 100 2.03 -7.62 -18.31
CA PHE A 100 1.37 -6.92 -17.19
C PHE A 100 1.37 -7.71 -15.89
N ALA A 101 1.36 -9.05 -15.95
CA ALA A 101 1.43 -9.85 -14.73
C ALA A 101 2.81 -9.74 -14.06
N PHE A 102 3.89 -9.80 -14.85
CA PHE A 102 5.24 -9.57 -14.35
C PHE A 102 5.44 -8.13 -13.88
N THR A 103 4.99 -7.14 -14.66
CA THR A 103 5.08 -5.73 -14.27
C THR A 103 4.35 -5.47 -12.95
N GLY A 104 3.11 -5.93 -12.81
CA GLY A 104 2.35 -5.80 -11.56
C GLY A 104 3.01 -6.53 -10.40
N LEU A 105 3.56 -7.72 -10.62
CA LEU A 105 4.30 -8.46 -9.61
C LEU A 105 5.53 -7.69 -9.12
N PHE A 106 6.37 -7.17 -10.03
CA PHE A 106 7.54 -6.37 -9.67
C PHE A 106 7.18 -5.08 -8.93
N LEU A 107 6.17 -4.36 -9.40
CA LEU A 107 5.72 -3.12 -8.75
C LEU A 107 5.20 -3.33 -7.33
N ASN A 108 4.56 -4.47 -7.06
CA ASN A 108 4.10 -4.84 -5.73
C ASN A 108 5.20 -5.44 -4.83
N LEU A 109 6.28 -5.96 -5.41
CA LEU A 109 7.46 -6.45 -4.68
C LEU A 109 8.42 -5.33 -4.25
N LEU A 110 8.47 -4.25 -5.03
CA LEU A 110 9.36 -3.12 -4.82
C LEU A 110 9.40 -2.60 -3.37
N PRO A 111 8.27 -2.36 -2.65
CA PRO A 111 8.33 -1.85 -1.28
C PRO A 111 8.98 -2.84 -0.31
N PHE A 112 8.81 -4.15 -0.51
CA PHE A 112 9.48 -5.17 0.31
C PHE A 112 10.99 -5.21 0.04
N ILE A 113 11.40 -5.08 -1.22
CA ILE A 113 12.82 -5.03 -1.59
C ILE A 113 13.49 -3.79 -0.99
N VAL A 114 12.83 -2.63 -1.08
CA VAL A 114 13.31 -1.38 -0.49
C VAL A 114 13.38 -1.48 1.04
N GLY A 115 12.36 -2.03 1.68
CA GLY A 115 12.36 -2.25 3.13
C GLY A 115 13.48 -3.20 3.59
N LEU A 116 13.69 -4.30 2.86
CA LEU A 116 14.78 -5.24 3.12
C LEU A 116 16.14 -4.57 2.95
N PHE A 117 16.32 -3.77 1.91
CA PHE A 117 17.56 -3.02 1.68
C PHE A 117 17.85 -2.08 2.86
N PHE A 118 16.89 -1.28 3.31
CA PHE A 118 17.08 -0.39 4.46
C PHE A 118 17.36 -1.15 5.75
N TYR A 119 16.68 -2.28 5.98
CA TYR A 119 16.95 -3.13 7.13
C TYR A 119 18.39 -3.66 7.13
N LEU A 120 18.87 -4.16 5.98
CA LEU A 120 20.24 -4.67 5.86
C LEU A 120 21.27 -3.56 6.05
N VAL A 121 21.07 -2.38 5.45
CA VAL A 121 21.96 -1.22 5.66
C VAL A 121 22.01 -0.84 7.13
N GLY A 122 20.86 -0.78 7.81
CA GLY A 122 20.81 -0.48 9.24
C GLY A 122 21.49 -1.54 10.09
N TYR A 123 21.35 -2.83 9.75
CA TYR A 123 21.99 -3.93 10.46
C TYR A 123 23.52 -3.91 10.34
N PHE A 124 24.06 -3.60 9.14
CA PHE A 124 25.51 -3.54 8.93
C PHE A 124 26.15 -2.22 9.38
N ALA A 125 25.35 -1.17 9.60
CA ALA A 125 25.81 0.12 10.11
C ALA A 125 25.79 0.22 11.65
N ALA A 126 25.17 -0.75 12.33
CA ALA A 126 25.13 -0.89 13.79
C ALA A 126 26.27 -1.78 14.29
#